data_AF-A0A2E5WEF6-F1
#
_entry.id   AF-A0A2E5WEF6-F1
#
_cell.length_a   1.000
_cell.length_b   1.000
_cell.length_c   1.000
_cell.angle_alpha   90.00
_cell.angle_beta   90.00
_cell.angle_gamma   90.00
#
_symmetry.space_group_name_H-M   'P 1'
#
loop_
_entity.id
_entity.type
_entity.pdbx_description
1 polymer ?
#
loop_
_entity_poly.entity_id
_entity_poly.type
_entity_poly.pdbx_seq_one_letter_code
_entity_poly.pdbx_strand_id
1 'polypeptide(L)'
;MAACEDLTVWKKAGREFGDLQVQLISRVDEMVTSGCPLVDLTSHGDQVSSIIEGEQWHVDGEEFGPLQNRVDEIEKMSRTLADSRVPVSLDHGDLGPWQIILAEQPCFLDCSDNCLTHPFLSLFLFFDYLEGVRANGRESIKQLLSDEAAIRQELTLSYLAAWQDYGTEVDLVAEFEAAQSLGPIHVALKSARLLSHGFDSQWDLAGSVPQYLKKFIEQSETPS
;
A
#
# COMPACT_ATOMS: atom_id res chain seq x y z
N MET A 1 8.81 -25.08 -8.36
CA MET A 1 8.50 -24.10 -9.43
C MET A 1 7.02 -24.05 -9.83
N ALA A 2 6.16 -24.99 -9.43
CA ALA A 2 4.71 -24.94 -9.70
C ALA A 2 3.88 -24.07 -8.73
N ALA A 3 4.43 -23.73 -7.56
CA ALA A 3 3.66 -23.08 -6.49
C ALA A 3 3.25 -21.63 -6.77
N CYS A 4 4.02 -20.88 -7.56
CA CYS A 4 3.67 -19.48 -7.90
C CYS A 4 2.59 -19.37 -8.98
N GLU A 5 2.24 -20.48 -9.65
CA GLU A 5 1.18 -20.56 -10.66
C GLU A 5 -0.17 -21.00 -10.05
N ASP A 6 -0.24 -21.19 -8.73
CA ASP A 6 -1.44 -21.58 -8.00
C ASP A 6 -1.96 -20.42 -7.15
N LEU A 7 -3.15 -19.91 -7.49
CA LEU A 7 -3.81 -18.83 -6.76
C LEU A 7 -4.04 -19.19 -5.28
N THR A 8 -4.25 -20.46 -4.96
CA THR A 8 -4.49 -20.92 -3.59
C THR A 8 -3.30 -20.59 -2.67
N VAL A 9 -2.08 -20.69 -3.21
CA VAL A 9 -0.85 -20.38 -2.47
C VAL A 9 -0.75 -18.88 -2.20
N TRP A 10 -1.12 -18.04 -3.16
CA TRP A 10 -1.16 -16.58 -2.98
C TRP A 10 -2.25 -16.12 -2.02
N LYS A 11 -3.44 -16.73 -2.08
CA LYS A 11 -4.54 -16.49 -1.12
C LYS A 11 -4.11 -16.83 0.31
N LYS A 12 -3.41 -17.96 0.48
CA LYS A 12 -2.82 -18.34 1.76
C LYS A 12 -1.78 -17.32 2.22
N ALA A 13 -0.88 -16.86 1.34
CA ALA A 13 0.09 -15.83 1.68
C ALA A 13 -0.54 -14.49 2.09
N GLY A 14 -1.56 -14.03 1.36
CA GLY A 14 -2.32 -12.84 1.74
C GLY A 14 -2.99 -13.00 3.11
N ARG A 15 -3.63 -14.16 3.35
CA ARG A 15 -4.24 -14.46 4.66
C ARG A 15 -3.22 -14.43 5.80
N GLU A 16 -2.08 -15.13 5.64
CA GLU A 16 -1.06 -15.19 6.68
C GLU A 16 -0.38 -13.84 6.93
N PHE A 17 -0.25 -12.99 5.91
CA PHE A 17 0.19 -11.60 6.09
C PHE A 17 -0.80 -10.80 6.95
N GLY A 18 -2.10 -10.94 6.68
CA GLY A 18 -3.15 -10.34 7.50
C GLY A 18 -3.11 -10.85 8.94
N ASP A 19 -2.97 -12.17 9.14
CA ASP A 19 -2.88 -12.76 10.49
C ASP A 19 -1.63 -12.28 11.24
N LEU A 20 -0.50 -12.06 10.54
CA LEU A 20 0.71 -11.44 11.11
C LEU A 20 0.44 -10.01 11.56
N GLN A 21 -0.17 -9.18 10.72
CA GLN A 21 -0.53 -7.81 11.08
C GLN A 21 -1.48 -7.78 12.29
N VAL A 22 -2.48 -8.67 12.36
CA VAL A 22 -3.37 -8.76 13.51
C VAL A 22 -2.62 -9.10 14.80
N GLN A 23 -1.69 -10.05 14.76
CA GLN A 23 -0.86 -10.40 15.92
C GLN A 23 0.00 -9.22 16.41
N LEU A 24 0.50 -8.40 15.47
CA LEU A 24 1.38 -7.26 15.76
C LEU A 24 0.65 -6.05 16.37
N ILE A 25 -0.68 -5.98 16.32
CA ILE A 25 -1.47 -4.91 16.97
C ILE A 25 -1.08 -4.78 18.45
N SER A 26 -0.96 -5.91 19.15
CA SER A 26 -0.61 -5.95 20.57
C SER A 26 0.85 -5.52 20.88
N ARG A 27 1.66 -5.31 19.84
CA ARG A 27 3.09 -4.98 19.93
C ARG A 27 3.45 -3.63 19.31
N VAL A 28 2.47 -2.84 18.87
CA VAL A 28 2.70 -1.52 18.26
C VAL A 28 3.62 -0.66 19.13
N ASP A 29 3.35 -0.55 20.44
CA ASP A 29 4.17 0.24 21.36
C ASP A 29 5.62 -0.27 21.48
N GLU A 30 5.81 -1.59 21.47
CA GLU A 30 7.14 -2.23 21.49
C GLU A 30 7.91 -1.91 20.21
N MET A 31 7.23 -1.95 19.06
CA MET A 31 7.81 -1.67 17.75
C MET A 31 8.19 -0.19 17.62
N VAL A 32 7.33 0.74 18.05
CA VAL A 32 7.64 2.18 18.13
C VAL A 32 8.88 2.41 19.00
N THR A 33 8.92 1.81 20.19
CA THR A 33 10.05 1.92 21.12
C THR A 33 11.34 1.38 20.51
N SER A 34 11.24 0.36 19.66
CA SER A 34 12.36 -0.25 18.94
C SER A 34 12.79 0.54 17.69
N GLY A 35 12.13 1.65 17.38
CA GLY A 35 12.48 2.55 16.27
C GLY A 35 11.66 2.35 15.00
N CYS A 36 10.63 1.51 15.00
CA CYS A 36 9.71 1.42 13.87
C CYS A 36 8.89 2.73 13.75
N PRO A 37 8.89 3.41 12.59
CA PRO A 37 8.17 4.68 12.45
C PRO A 37 6.66 4.49 12.63
N LEU A 38 6.03 5.37 13.41
CA LEU A 38 4.58 5.52 13.44
C LEU A 38 4.18 6.63 12.46
N VAL A 39 3.36 6.30 11.47
CA VAL A 39 2.88 7.25 10.46
C VAL A 39 1.45 7.66 10.81
N ASP A 40 1.28 8.94 11.14
CA ASP A 40 -0.02 9.55 11.39
C ASP A 40 -0.68 9.98 10.09
N LEU A 41 -1.72 9.25 9.68
CA LEU A 41 -2.49 9.54 8.47
C LEU A 41 -3.13 10.94 8.52
N THR A 42 -3.47 11.48 9.70
CA THR A 42 -4.12 12.79 9.79
C THR A 42 -3.23 13.94 9.31
N SER A 43 -1.92 13.71 9.21
CA SER A 43 -0.94 14.66 8.69
C SER A 43 -0.70 14.58 7.17
N HIS A 44 -1.33 13.64 6.45
CA HIS A 44 -1.09 13.44 5.01
C HIS A 44 -1.38 14.68 4.16
N GLY A 45 -2.44 15.44 4.46
CA GLY A 45 -2.76 16.68 3.72
C GLY A 45 -1.66 17.73 3.83
N ASP A 46 -1.18 17.98 5.05
CA ASP A 46 -0.08 18.91 5.33
C ASP A 46 1.22 18.46 4.65
N GLN A 47 1.51 17.15 4.69
CA GLN A 47 2.71 16.59 4.06
C GLN A 47 2.64 16.70 2.53
N VAL A 48 1.50 16.43 1.91
CA VAL A 48 1.30 16.61 0.47
C VAL A 48 1.44 18.08 0.08
N SER A 49 0.88 18.99 0.86
CA SER A 49 1.01 20.43 0.63
C SER A 49 2.49 20.85 0.69
N SER A 50 3.24 20.34 1.66
CA SER A 50 4.68 20.57 1.78
C SER A 50 5.48 20.01 0.59
N ILE A 51 5.05 18.89 0.01
CA ILE A 51 5.66 18.33 -1.21
C ILE A 51 5.41 19.25 -2.40
N ILE A 52 4.18 19.73 -2.59
CA ILE A 52 3.79 20.62 -3.69
C ILE A 52 4.55 21.95 -3.63
N GLU A 53 4.72 22.51 -2.44
CA GLU A 53 5.45 23.77 -2.24
C GLU A 53 6.98 23.59 -2.37
N GLY A 54 7.48 22.36 -2.22
CA GLY A 54 8.89 22.04 -2.26
C GLY A 54 9.44 21.85 -3.66
N GLU A 55 10.48 22.62 -4.03
CA GLU A 55 11.18 22.48 -5.32
C GLU A 55 11.91 21.13 -5.48
N GLN A 56 12.18 20.43 -4.37
CA GLN A 56 13.00 19.22 -4.33
C GLN A 56 12.42 18.02 -5.11
N TRP A 57 11.09 17.99 -5.32
CA TRP A 57 10.41 16.85 -5.94
C TRP A 57 10.00 17.09 -7.39
N HIS A 58 10.24 18.30 -7.93
CA HIS A 58 9.84 18.70 -9.29
C HIS A 58 8.35 18.44 -9.58
N VAL A 59 7.51 18.77 -8.61
CA VAL A 59 6.03 18.62 -8.67
C VAL A 59 5.33 19.94 -9.01
N ASP A 60 5.98 20.78 -9.82
CA ASP A 60 5.50 22.08 -10.26
C ASP A 60 4.78 22.02 -11.62
N GLY A 61 4.00 23.06 -11.92
CA GLY A 61 3.35 23.25 -13.23
C GLY A 61 1.95 22.64 -13.40
N GLU A 62 1.45 22.69 -14.63
CA GLU A 62 0.05 22.31 -14.96
C GLU A 62 -0.26 20.84 -14.66
N GLU A 63 0.74 19.95 -14.70
CA GLU A 63 0.56 18.50 -14.45
C GLU A 63 0.08 18.21 -13.02
N PHE A 64 0.60 18.91 -12.02
CA PHE A 64 0.27 18.71 -10.60
C PHE A 64 -0.70 19.75 -10.04
N GLY A 65 -1.11 20.74 -10.86
CA GLY A 65 -2.14 21.71 -10.50
C GLY A 65 -3.43 21.11 -9.92
N PRO A 66 -3.94 19.96 -10.42
CA PRO A 66 -5.10 19.28 -9.83
C PRO A 66 -4.90 18.84 -8.37
N LEU A 67 -3.67 18.51 -7.95
CA LEU A 67 -3.39 17.99 -6.61
C LEU A 67 -3.67 19.04 -5.52
N GLN A 68 -3.38 20.32 -5.79
CA GLN A 68 -3.69 21.42 -4.87
C GLN A 68 -5.18 21.50 -4.54
N ASN A 69 -6.05 21.22 -5.52
CA ASN A 69 -7.50 21.25 -5.33
C ASN A 69 -8.04 19.99 -4.65
N ARG A 70 -7.19 18.99 -4.38
CA ARG A 70 -7.56 17.69 -3.81
C ARG A 70 -6.94 17.41 -2.44
N VAL A 71 -6.21 18.37 -1.86
CA VAL A 71 -5.66 18.22 -0.50
C VAL A 71 -6.77 17.94 0.53
N ASP A 72 -7.89 18.66 0.46
CA ASP A 72 -9.05 18.42 1.35
C ASP A 72 -9.63 17.01 1.20
N GLU A 73 -9.60 16.44 -0.01
CA GLU A 73 -10.04 15.07 -0.28
C GLU A 73 -9.08 14.07 0.37
N ILE A 74 -7.78 14.27 0.20
CA ILE A 74 -6.72 13.46 0.84
C ILE A 74 -6.87 13.50 2.35
N GLU A 75 -7.07 14.68 2.94
CA GLU A 75 -7.31 14.81 4.38
C GLU A 75 -8.55 14.04 4.83
N LYS A 76 -9.66 14.17 4.10
CA LYS A 76 -10.90 13.47 4.44
C LYS A 76 -10.72 11.96 4.39
N MET A 77 -10.08 11.44 3.35
CA MET A 77 -9.78 10.00 3.22
C MET A 77 -8.86 9.54 4.35
N SER A 78 -7.82 10.30 4.64
CA SER A 78 -6.84 9.97 5.67
C SER A 78 -7.45 9.98 7.07
N ARG A 79 -8.31 10.95 7.39
CA ARG A 79 -9.09 10.98 8.65
C ARG A 79 -10.06 9.81 8.74
N THR A 80 -10.73 9.47 7.63
CA THR A 80 -11.65 8.32 7.60
C THR A 80 -10.95 7.02 7.98
N LEU A 81 -9.72 6.82 7.48
CA LEU A 81 -8.91 5.65 7.84
C LEU A 81 -8.29 5.76 9.24
N ALA A 82 -7.91 6.96 9.69
CA ALA A 82 -7.37 7.16 11.04
C ALA A 82 -8.42 6.88 12.14
N ASP A 83 -9.68 7.19 11.87
CA ASP A 83 -10.81 7.01 12.78
C ASP A 83 -11.51 5.65 12.62
N SER A 84 -10.95 4.73 11.82
CA SER A 84 -11.57 3.46 11.49
C SER A 84 -11.53 2.44 12.63
N ARG A 85 -12.20 1.29 12.44
CA ARG A 85 -12.22 0.21 13.45
C ARG A 85 -10.98 -0.67 13.39
N VAL A 86 -10.32 -0.73 12.24
CA VAL A 86 -9.06 -1.47 12.10
C VAL A 86 -7.96 -0.68 12.79
N PRO A 87 -7.35 -1.22 13.85
CA PRO A 87 -6.31 -0.51 14.58
C PRO A 87 -5.03 -0.41 13.73
N VAL A 88 -4.19 0.55 14.11
CA VAL A 88 -2.82 0.67 13.61
C VAL A 88 -2.10 -0.67 13.76
N SER A 89 -1.42 -1.08 12.70
CA SER A 89 -0.52 -2.22 12.70
C SER A 89 0.59 -2.02 11.66
N LEU A 90 1.35 -3.07 11.41
CA LEU A 90 2.43 -3.09 10.44
C LEU A 90 1.91 -2.78 9.03
N ASP A 91 2.47 -1.77 8.40
CA ASP A 91 2.57 -1.65 6.96
C ASP A 91 3.97 -2.10 6.50
N HIS A 92 4.04 -3.00 5.52
CA HIS A 92 5.30 -3.44 4.93
C HIS A 92 6.02 -2.33 4.15
N GLY A 93 5.26 -1.41 3.55
CA GLY A 93 5.82 -0.29 2.80
C GLY A 93 6.36 -0.63 1.39
N ASP A 94 6.72 -1.88 1.10
CA ASP A 94 7.20 -2.34 -0.23
C ASP A 94 6.72 -3.77 -0.57
N LEU A 95 5.50 -4.14 -0.16
CA LEU A 95 5.03 -5.51 -0.37
C LEU A 95 4.75 -5.78 -1.85
N GLY A 96 5.68 -6.45 -2.53
CA GLY A 96 5.51 -6.99 -3.87
C GLY A 96 5.50 -8.51 -3.91
N PRO A 97 5.04 -9.15 -5.01
CA PRO A 97 5.08 -10.61 -5.15
C PRO A 97 6.47 -11.23 -4.96
N TRP A 98 7.54 -10.49 -5.28
CA TRP A 98 8.93 -10.92 -5.10
C TRP A 98 9.44 -10.82 -3.66
N GLN A 99 8.76 -10.08 -2.79
CA GLN A 99 9.08 -10.00 -1.36
C GLN A 99 8.50 -11.17 -0.56
N ILE A 100 7.82 -12.11 -1.23
CA ILE A 100 7.16 -13.25 -0.60
C ILE A 100 7.84 -14.54 -1.04
N ILE A 101 8.47 -15.24 -0.10
CA ILE A 101 8.87 -16.63 -0.31
C ILE A 101 7.65 -17.52 -0.08
N LEU A 102 7.15 -18.12 -1.16
CA LEU A 102 6.05 -19.09 -1.08
C LEU A 102 6.55 -20.43 -0.53
N ALA A 103 6.16 -20.74 0.70
CA ALA A 103 6.46 -22.00 1.39
C ALA A 103 5.22 -22.46 2.18
N GLU A 104 5.35 -23.54 2.95
CA GLU A 104 4.27 -23.99 3.86
C GLU A 104 3.89 -22.88 4.86
N GLN A 105 4.86 -22.09 5.30
CA GLN A 105 4.66 -20.82 5.99
C GLN A 105 5.35 -19.75 5.16
N PRO A 106 4.63 -18.80 4.55
CA PRO A 106 5.21 -17.75 3.74
C PRO A 106 6.14 -16.86 4.56
N CYS A 107 7.25 -16.44 3.96
CA CYS A 107 8.16 -15.47 4.57
C CYS A 107 8.07 -14.15 3.80
N PHE A 108 7.89 -13.06 4.54
CA PHE A 108 7.90 -11.68 4.02
C PHE A 108 9.29 -11.09 4.25
N LEU A 109 9.93 -10.68 3.16
CA LEU A 109 11.30 -10.18 3.16
C LEU A 109 11.32 -8.64 3.13
N ASP A 110 12.51 -8.07 3.17
CA ASP A 110 12.73 -6.64 2.90
C ASP A 110 11.86 -5.68 3.74
N CYS A 111 11.95 -5.87 5.06
CA CYS A 111 11.26 -5.06 6.06
C CYS A 111 11.87 -3.66 6.27
N SER A 112 12.67 -3.17 5.33
CA SER A 112 13.40 -1.90 5.45
C SER A 112 12.46 -0.68 5.40
N ASP A 113 11.35 -0.82 4.68
CA ASP A 113 10.33 0.23 4.48
C ASP A 113 9.18 0.16 5.50
N ASN A 114 9.24 -0.78 6.44
CA ASN A 114 8.17 -1.02 7.38
C ASN A 114 7.83 0.22 8.22
N CYS A 115 6.54 0.47 8.41
CA CYS A 115 6.05 1.46 9.37
C CYS A 115 4.78 0.96 10.06
N LEU A 116 4.33 1.68 11.07
CA LEU A 116 3.09 1.42 11.77
C LEU A 116 2.07 2.45 11.31
N THR A 117 0.99 1.98 10.68
CA THR A 117 -0.10 2.81 10.16
C THR A 117 -1.33 1.93 9.90
N HIS A 118 -2.28 2.40 9.10
CA HIS A 118 -3.41 1.60 8.68
C HIS A 118 -2.94 0.40 7.81
N PRO A 119 -3.16 -0.85 8.26
CA PRO A 119 -2.49 -2.04 7.70
C PRO A 119 -2.87 -2.36 6.25
N PHE A 120 -4.06 -1.91 5.83
CA PHE A 120 -4.56 -2.18 4.47
C PHE A 120 -3.76 -1.44 3.39
N LEU A 121 -2.96 -0.43 3.77
CA LEU A 121 -2.09 0.29 2.83
C LEU A 121 -1.01 -0.61 2.22
N SER A 122 -0.60 -1.70 2.89
CA SER A 122 0.45 -2.60 2.38
C SER A 122 0.11 -3.27 1.05
N LEU A 123 -1.17 -3.59 0.80
CA LEU A 123 -1.55 -4.28 -0.42
C LEU A 123 -1.64 -3.37 -1.64
N PHE A 124 -1.53 -2.05 -1.47
CA PHE A 124 -1.53 -1.12 -2.61
C PHE A 124 -0.40 -1.44 -3.59
N LEU A 125 0.85 -1.49 -3.10
CA LEU A 125 2.00 -1.82 -3.95
C LEU A 125 1.93 -3.25 -4.49
N PHE A 126 1.39 -4.19 -3.72
CA PHE A 126 1.22 -5.56 -4.18
C PHE A 126 0.37 -5.62 -5.44
N PHE A 127 -0.78 -4.92 -5.45
CA PHE A 127 -1.65 -4.84 -6.61
C PHE A 127 -1.06 -3.99 -7.75
N ASP A 128 -0.38 -2.89 -7.42
CA ASP A 128 0.35 -2.06 -8.39
C ASP A 128 1.37 -2.90 -9.19
N TYR A 129 2.16 -3.70 -8.48
CA TYR A 129 3.18 -4.55 -9.09
C TYR A 129 2.61 -5.75 -9.86
N LEU A 130 1.41 -6.23 -9.51
CA LEU A 130 0.76 -7.29 -10.26
C LEU A 130 0.45 -6.87 -11.71
N GLU A 131 0.21 -5.58 -11.98
CA GLU A 131 0.03 -5.07 -13.34
C GLU A 131 1.28 -5.33 -14.20
N GLY A 132 2.46 -5.00 -13.66
CA GLY A 132 3.75 -5.23 -14.31
C GLY A 132 4.05 -6.72 -14.48
N VAL A 133 3.73 -7.55 -13.47
CA VAL A 133 3.86 -9.02 -13.54
C VAL A 133 2.95 -9.60 -14.62
N ARG A 134 1.72 -9.10 -14.77
CA ARG A 134 0.82 -9.52 -15.85
C ARG A 134 1.34 -9.10 -17.22
N ALA A 135 1.89 -7.89 -17.36
CA ALA A 135 2.40 -7.43 -18.65
C ALA A 135 3.65 -8.21 -19.10
N ASN A 136 4.55 -8.52 -18.16
CA ASN A 136 5.90 -9.01 -18.47
C ASN A 136 6.19 -10.43 -17.99
N GLY A 137 5.25 -11.07 -17.30
CA GLY A 137 5.40 -12.41 -16.74
C GLY A 137 5.46 -13.52 -17.79
N ARG A 138 5.70 -14.74 -17.31
CA ARG A 138 5.59 -15.95 -18.13
C ARG A 138 4.12 -16.22 -18.49
N GLU A 139 3.88 -16.92 -19.59
CA GLU A 139 2.53 -17.15 -20.11
C GLU A 139 1.57 -17.78 -19.09
N SER A 140 2.04 -18.74 -18.29
CA SER A 140 1.27 -19.36 -17.21
C SER A 140 0.81 -18.35 -16.15
N ILE A 141 1.67 -17.40 -15.79
CA ILE A 141 1.35 -16.31 -14.85
C ILE A 141 0.40 -15.30 -15.50
N LYS A 142 0.59 -14.98 -16.78
CA LYS A 142 -0.35 -14.13 -17.52
C LYS A 142 -1.74 -14.74 -17.57
N GLN A 143 -1.82 -16.04 -17.79
CA GLN A 143 -3.07 -16.80 -17.78
C GLN A 143 -3.72 -16.80 -16.38
N LEU A 144 -2.93 -17.01 -15.32
CA LEU A 144 -3.40 -16.93 -13.93
C LEU A 144 -3.99 -15.55 -13.63
N LEU A 145 -3.37 -14.48 -14.11
CA LEU A 145 -3.75 -13.08 -13.90
C LEU A 145 -4.67 -12.51 -15.00
N SER A 146 -5.30 -13.38 -15.81
CA SER A 146 -6.09 -12.95 -16.97
C SER A 146 -7.39 -12.23 -16.59
N ASP A 147 -8.01 -12.62 -15.47
CA ASP A 147 -9.17 -11.93 -14.88
C ASP A 147 -8.72 -11.11 -13.65
N GLU A 148 -8.22 -9.90 -13.92
CA GLU A 148 -7.65 -9.02 -12.89
C GLU A 148 -8.64 -8.73 -11.75
N ALA A 149 -9.90 -8.44 -12.10
CA ALA A 149 -10.91 -8.08 -11.12
C ALA A 149 -11.23 -9.25 -10.19
N ALA A 150 -11.40 -10.47 -10.75
CA ALA A 150 -11.64 -11.65 -9.95
C ALA A 150 -10.44 -12.00 -9.05
N ILE A 151 -9.21 -11.93 -9.58
CA ILE A 151 -8.00 -12.21 -8.80
C ILE A 151 -7.81 -11.20 -7.68
N ARG A 152 -7.98 -9.90 -7.96
CA ARG A 152 -7.92 -8.85 -6.93
C ARG A 152 -8.94 -9.11 -5.84
N GLN A 153 -10.18 -9.42 -6.21
CA GLN A 153 -11.24 -9.74 -5.26
C GLN A 153 -10.91 -10.96 -4.39
N GLU A 154 -10.46 -12.07 -4.99
CA GLU A 154 -10.13 -13.28 -4.25
C GLU A 154 -8.96 -13.10 -3.27
N LEU A 155 -7.94 -12.35 -3.66
CA LEU A 155 -6.79 -12.03 -2.81
C LEU A 155 -7.19 -11.08 -1.67
N THR A 156 -7.95 -10.03 -1.98
CA THR A 156 -8.48 -9.10 -0.98
C THR A 156 -9.34 -9.82 0.04
N LEU A 157 -10.31 -10.65 -0.37
CA LEU A 157 -11.18 -11.37 0.56
C LEU A 157 -10.38 -12.36 1.44
N SER A 158 -9.36 -13.01 0.88
CA SER A 158 -8.51 -13.92 1.65
C SER A 158 -7.68 -13.18 2.70
N TYR A 159 -7.15 -12.00 2.36
CA TYR A 159 -6.45 -11.12 3.28
C TYR A 159 -7.38 -10.58 4.37
N LEU A 160 -8.55 -10.04 4.00
CA LEU A 160 -9.53 -9.45 4.92
C LEU A 160 -10.17 -10.48 5.86
N ALA A 161 -10.16 -11.77 5.52
CA ALA A 161 -10.61 -12.82 6.41
C ALA A 161 -9.78 -12.92 7.72
N ALA A 162 -8.54 -12.38 7.75
CA ALA A 162 -7.77 -12.23 8.99
C ALA A 162 -8.37 -11.16 9.92
N TRP A 163 -9.10 -10.19 9.37
CA TRP A 163 -9.57 -8.98 10.04
C TRP A 163 -11.03 -9.05 10.48
N GLN A 164 -11.68 -10.21 10.36
CA GLN A 164 -13.11 -10.40 10.65
C GLN A 164 -13.56 -10.01 12.07
N ASP A 165 -12.64 -9.94 13.03
CA ASP A 165 -12.93 -9.50 14.40
C ASP A 165 -13.08 -7.96 14.52
N TYR A 166 -12.68 -7.21 13.49
CA TYR A 166 -12.70 -5.74 13.46
C TYR A 166 -13.85 -5.13 12.65
N GLY A 167 -14.58 -5.94 11.88
CA GLY A 167 -15.68 -5.47 11.06
C GLY A 167 -16.40 -6.57 10.30
N THR A 168 -17.55 -6.25 9.71
CA THR A 168 -18.19 -7.16 8.76
C THR A 168 -17.39 -7.19 7.45
N GLU A 169 -17.54 -8.23 6.64
CA GLU A 169 -16.87 -8.30 5.32
C GLU A 169 -17.16 -7.05 4.47
N VAL A 170 -18.41 -6.56 4.48
CA VAL A 170 -18.81 -5.35 3.75
C VAL A 170 -18.07 -4.12 4.27
N ASP A 171 -17.99 -3.94 5.59
CA ASP A 171 -17.28 -2.81 6.19
C ASP A 171 -15.78 -2.87 5.89
N LEU A 172 -15.17 -4.05 6.04
CA LEU A 172 -13.74 -4.26 5.81
C LEU A 172 -13.36 -4.07 4.34
N VAL A 173 -14.22 -4.49 3.40
CA VAL A 173 -14.01 -4.24 1.98
C VAL A 173 -14.10 -2.75 1.67
N ALA A 174 -15.09 -2.04 2.22
CA ALA A 174 -15.21 -0.59 2.01
C ALA A 174 -14.00 0.17 2.57
N GLU A 175 -13.53 -0.21 3.76
CA GLU A 175 -12.34 0.35 4.40
C GLU A 175 -11.06 0.00 3.63
N PHE A 176 -10.96 -1.22 3.10
CA PHE A 176 -9.88 -1.64 2.22
C PHE A 176 -9.82 -0.78 0.96
N GLU A 177 -10.94 -0.60 0.25
CA GLU A 177 -10.97 0.23 -0.95
C GLU A 177 -10.60 1.69 -0.65
N ALA A 178 -11.04 2.24 0.49
CA ALA A 178 -10.62 3.57 0.92
C ALA A 178 -9.09 3.65 1.14
N ALA A 179 -8.48 2.63 1.74
CA ALA A 179 -7.03 2.53 1.86
C ALA A 179 -6.34 2.41 0.50
N GLN A 180 -6.89 1.63 -0.44
CA GLN A 180 -6.33 1.50 -1.79
C GLN A 180 -6.38 2.81 -2.58
N SER A 181 -7.46 3.61 -2.43
CA SER A 181 -7.56 4.93 -3.04
C SER A 181 -6.55 5.93 -2.44
N LEU A 182 -6.21 5.81 -1.15
CA LEU A 182 -5.16 6.64 -0.52
C LEU A 182 -3.74 6.11 -0.80
N GLY A 183 -3.62 4.85 -1.23
CA GLY A 183 -2.36 4.15 -1.43
C GLY A 183 -1.28 4.93 -2.21
N PRO A 184 -1.56 5.56 -3.36
CA PRO A 184 -0.54 6.30 -4.08
C PRO A 184 0.00 7.49 -3.28
N ILE A 185 -0.86 8.21 -2.54
CA ILE A 185 -0.40 9.30 -1.65
C ILE A 185 0.52 8.74 -0.57
N HIS A 186 0.12 7.64 0.08
CA HIS A 186 0.95 7.00 1.10
C HIS A 186 2.33 6.60 0.59
N VAL A 187 2.42 6.01 -0.62
CA VAL A 187 3.70 5.65 -1.24
C VAL A 187 4.53 6.87 -1.63
N ALA A 188 3.90 7.94 -2.14
CA ALA A 188 4.60 9.19 -2.44
C ALA A 188 5.21 9.80 -1.16
N LEU A 189 4.45 9.84 -0.06
CA LEU A 189 4.91 10.36 1.24
C LEU A 189 6.01 9.48 1.85
N LYS A 190 5.88 8.14 1.76
CA LYS A 190 6.93 7.19 2.14
C LYS A 190 8.22 7.48 1.37
N SER A 191 8.14 7.60 0.05
CA SER A 191 9.29 7.82 -0.82
C SER A 191 9.98 9.15 -0.50
N ALA A 192 9.19 10.21 -0.30
CA ALA A 192 9.69 11.52 0.11
C ALA A 192 10.46 11.44 1.44
N ARG A 193 9.89 10.77 2.44
CA ARG A 193 10.52 10.55 3.75
C ARG A 193 11.86 9.81 3.63
N LEU A 194 11.91 8.70 2.88
CA LEU A 194 13.13 7.91 2.72
C LEU A 194 14.23 8.71 1.99
N LEU A 195 13.88 9.39 0.90
CA LEU A 195 14.81 10.23 0.14
C LEU A 195 15.35 11.41 0.96
N SER A 196 14.53 12.04 1.80
CA SER A 196 14.97 13.10 2.71
C SER A 196 15.99 12.62 3.77
N HIS A 197 16.06 11.32 4.04
CA HIS A 197 16.99 10.73 5.01
C HIS A 197 18.23 10.07 4.37
N GLY A 198 18.55 10.43 3.13
CA GLY A 198 19.82 10.06 2.49
C GLY A 198 19.80 8.73 1.74
N PHE A 199 18.62 8.20 1.43
CA PHE A 199 18.50 7.13 0.43
C PHE A 199 18.96 7.64 -0.93
N ASP A 200 19.83 6.90 -1.62
CA ASP A 200 20.42 7.34 -2.87
C ASP A 200 19.35 7.39 -3.97
N SER A 201 19.10 8.59 -4.49
CA SER A 201 18.14 8.85 -5.56
C SER A 201 18.54 8.25 -6.90
N GLN A 202 19.72 7.63 -7.04
CA GLN A 202 20.19 7.09 -8.33
C GLN A 202 19.73 5.66 -8.64
N TRP A 203 19.22 4.90 -7.66
CA TRP A 203 19.02 3.45 -7.84
C TRP A 203 17.58 2.97 -7.60
N ASP A 204 16.88 3.38 -6.53
CA ASP A 204 15.62 2.69 -6.14
C ASP A 204 14.34 3.55 -6.10
N LEU A 205 14.41 4.82 -5.71
CA LEU A 205 13.21 5.67 -5.48
C LEU A 205 13.13 6.91 -6.39
N ALA A 206 13.99 6.97 -7.42
CA ALA A 206 14.08 8.12 -8.33
C ALA A 206 12.75 8.32 -9.07
N GLY A 207 12.10 9.46 -8.83
CA GLY A 207 10.82 9.78 -9.48
C GLY A 207 9.60 9.10 -8.85
N SER A 208 9.75 8.30 -7.79
CA SER A 208 8.61 7.65 -7.13
C SER A 208 7.62 8.67 -6.57
N VAL A 209 8.11 9.79 -6.00
CA VAL A 209 7.24 10.87 -5.49
C VAL A 209 6.30 11.40 -6.60
N PRO A 210 6.79 11.99 -7.70
CA PRO A 210 5.91 12.48 -8.76
C PRO A 210 5.10 11.37 -9.44
N GLN A 211 5.65 10.17 -9.60
CA GLN A 211 4.94 9.02 -10.20
C GLN A 211 3.66 8.68 -9.42
N TYR A 212 3.74 8.52 -8.10
CA TYR A 212 2.57 8.10 -7.32
C TYR A 212 1.60 9.25 -7.05
N LEU A 213 2.06 10.50 -7.00
CA LEU A 213 1.17 11.66 -7.02
C LEU A 213 0.34 11.72 -8.30
N LYS A 214 0.97 11.48 -9.46
CA LYS A 214 0.27 11.38 -10.75
C LYS A 214 -0.74 10.24 -10.77
N LYS A 215 -0.37 9.07 -10.24
CA LYS A 215 -1.28 7.93 -10.12
C LYS A 215 -2.54 8.26 -9.29
N PHE A 216 -2.40 9.02 -8.20
CA PHE A 216 -3.56 9.50 -7.43
C PHE A 216 -4.47 10.44 -8.24
N ILE A 217 -3.88 11.31 -9.07
CA ILE A 217 -4.64 12.20 -9.98
C ILE A 217 -5.45 11.34 -10.97
N GLU A 218 -4.79 10.40 -11.66
CA GLU A 218 -5.40 9.58 -12.71
C GLU A 218 -6.49 8.62 -12.19
N GLN A 219 -6.32 8.06 -10.97
CA GLN A 219 -7.31 7.17 -10.35
C GLN A 219 -8.68 7.82 -10.15
N SER A 220 -8.71 9.14 -9.92
CA SER A 220 -9.95 9.89 -9.68
C SER A 220 -10.71 10.27 -10.94
N GLU A 221 -10.07 10.15 -12.10
CA GLU A 221 -10.66 10.48 -13.41
C GLU A 221 -11.35 9.26 -14.05
N THR A 222 -11.15 8.06 -13.48
CA THR A 222 -11.78 6.83 -13.96
C THR A 222 -13.02 6.53 -13.10
N PRO A 223 -14.25 6.59 -13.65
CA PRO A 223 -15.44 6.24 -12.88
C PRO A 223 -15.40 4.74 -12.52
N SER A 224 -15.76 4.44 -11.28
CA SER A 224 -16.01 3.07 -10.80
C SER A 224 -17.19 2.42 -11.52
#